data_AF-A0A432ITT0-F1
#
_entry.id   AF-A0A432ITT0-F1
#
_cell.length_a   1.000
_cell.length_b   1.000
_cell.length_c   1.000
_cell.angle_alpha   90.00
_cell.angle_beta   90.00
_cell.angle_gamma   90.00
#
_symmetry.space_group_name_H-M   'P 1'
#
loop_
_entity.id
_entity.type
_entity.pdbx_description
1 polymer ?
#
loop_
_entity_poly.entity_id
_entity_poly.type
_entity_poly.pdbx_seq_one_letter_code
_entity_poly.pdbx_strand_id
1 'polypeptide(L)'
;MLYFSKLKLVTIYFIIVFLSLFSFVNFIENEDNILLSKKVNLGLDLQGGSYLLLEVDSQPAIKQKLQNKLLNLRKALKNEKIKYKNLRLQNETINFQLSENDIQRFDDFFLNKENSINAYYNRYRSYEMDYFTTDLGVSFPTKDLVTITYSKFGLIELKNSILDDSLEIVRKRIDEVGTKDPTIIRRGNDRILIELPGLDDPNRIKNLLGK
;
A
#
# COMPACT_ATOMS: atom_id res chain seq x y z
N MET A 1 -60.18 -3.51 12.03
CA MET A 1 -59.58 -4.31 13.13
C MET A 1 -58.75 -5.42 12.49
N LEU A 2 -57.44 -5.45 12.74
CA LEU A 2 -56.59 -6.57 12.30
C LEU A 2 -56.93 -7.80 13.14
N TYR A 3 -57.63 -8.77 12.56
CA TYR A 3 -57.94 -10.05 13.19
C TYR A 3 -56.76 -11.02 12.97
N PHE A 4 -55.93 -11.19 14.00
CA PHE A 4 -54.88 -12.21 13.99
C PHE A 4 -55.41 -13.53 14.58
N SER A 5 -55.07 -14.65 13.95
CA SER A 5 -55.30 -15.98 14.52
C SER A 5 -54.56 -16.12 15.85
N LYS A 6 -55.15 -16.86 16.81
CA LYS A 6 -54.55 -17.11 18.13
C LYS A 6 -53.11 -17.66 18.03
N LEU A 7 -52.84 -18.51 17.04
CA LEU A 7 -51.51 -19.05 16.80
C LEU A 7 -50.50 -17.96 16.38
N LYS A 8 -50.95 -17.00 15.53
CA LYS A 8 -50.13 -15.86 15.10
C LYS A 8 -49.84 -14.92 16.27
N LEU A 9 -50.80 -14.72 17.17
CA LEU A 9 -50.59 -13.93 18.39
C LEU A 9 -49.53 -14.57 19.29
N VAL A 10 -49.61 -15.88 19.52
CA VAL A 10 -48.62 -16.60 20.35
C VAL A 10 -47.22 -16.51 19.74
N THR A 11 -47.07 -16.70 18.42
CA THR A 11 -45.75 -16.56 17.78
C THR A 11 -45.20 -15.14 17.83
N ILE A 12 -46.04 -14.12 17.66
CA ILE A 12 -45.62 -12.72 17.79
C ILE A 12 -45.12 -12.44 19.21
N TYR A 13 -45.87 -12.82 20.24
CA TYR A 13 -45.44 -12.63 21.63
C TYR A 13 -44.16 -13.39 21.95
N PHE A 14 -44.03 -14.62 21.46
CA PHE A 14 -42.80 -15.39 21.63
C PHE A 14 -41.58 -14.69 21.02
N ILE A 15 -41.71 -14.16 19.80
CA ILE A 15 -40.64 -13.41 19.13
C ILE A 15 -40.27 -12.15 19.92
N ILE A 16 -41.27 -11.40 20.41
CA ILE A 16 -41.03 -10.18 21.19
C ILE A 16 -40.27 -10.51 22.49
N VAL A 17 -40.73 -11.52 23.23
CA VAL A 17 -40.07 -11.95 24.48
C VAL A 17 -38.65 -12.45 24.19
N PHE A 18 -38.48 -13.25 23.14
CA PHE A 18 -37.18 -13.76 22.72
C PHE A 18 -36.20 -12.63 22.38
N LEU A 19 -36.60 -11.67 21.55
CA LEU A 19 -35.78 -10.50 21.20
C LEU A 19 -35.47 -9.61 22.41
N SER A 20 -36.46 -9.39 23.29
CA SER A 20 -36.27 -8.62 24.53
C SER A 20 -35.24 -9.27 25.44
N LEU A 21 -35.23 -10.60 25.51
CA LEU A 21 -34.27 -11.35 26.34
C LEU A 21 -32.84 -11.18 25.82
N PHE A 22 -32.63 -11.21 24.50
CA PHE A 22 -31.32 -10.91 23.89
C PHE A 22 -30.87 -9.47 24.14
N SER A 23 -31.75 -8.48 24.08
CA SER A 23 -31.40 -7.09 24.39
C SER A 23 -31.07 -6.88 25.86
N PHE A 24 -31.74 -7.58 26.78
CA PHE A 24 -31.53 -7.46 28.22
C PHE A 24 -30.13 -7.93 28.66
N VAL A 25 -29.53 -8.88 27.93
CA VAL A 25 -28.16 -9.36 28.18
C VAL A 25 -27.14 -8.22 28.14
N ASN A 26 -27.34 -7.19 27.32
CA ASN A 26 -26.40 -6.07 27.21
C ASN A 26 -26.31 -5.19 28.48
N PHE A 27 -27.31 -5.26 29.37
CA PHE A 27 -27.35 -4.54 30.65
C PHE A 27 -26.78 -5.34 31.82
N ILE A 28 -26.54 -6.64 31.65
CA ILE A 28 -26.00 -7.52 32.68
C ILE A 28 -24.48 -7.55 32.52
N GLU A 29 -23.77 -7.00 33.48
CA GLU A 29 -22.31 -7.00 33.53
C GLU A 29 -21.84 -8.25 34.29
N ASN A 30 -21.81 -9.40 33.61
CA ASN A 30 -21.41 -10.68 34.22
C ASN A 30 -20.27 -11.31 33.43
N GLU A 31 -19.05 -11.24 33.97
CA GLU A 31 -17.82 -11.72 33.33
C GLU A 31 -17.71 -13.25 33.29
N ASP A 32 -18.37 -13.94 34.23
CA ASP A 32 -18.22 -15.39 34.44
C ASP A 32 -19.01 -16.25 33.43
N ASN A 33 -20.01 -15.66 32.76
CA ASN A 33 -20.87 -16.37 31.80
C ASN A 33 -20.53 -15.99 30.35
N ILE A 34 -19.84 -16.89 29.63
CA ILE A 34 -19.38 -16.73 28.23
C ILE A 34 -20.50 -16.35 27.23
N LEU A 35 -21.74 -16.75 27.50
CA LEU A 35 -22.92 -16.42 26.67
C LEU A 35 -23.52 -15.04 26.98
N LEU A 36 -23.37 -14.57 28.23
CA LEU A 36 -23.91 -13.29 28.71
C LEU A 36 -22.86 -12.14 28.65
N SER A 37 -21.58 -12.47 28.50
CA SER A 37 -20.49 -11.48 28.44
C SER A 37 -20.25 -10.88 27.05
N LYS A 38 -20.93 -11.38 26.00
CA LYS A 38 -20.83 -10.84 24.64
C LYS A 38 -21.68 -9.58 24.48
N LYS A 39 -21.17 -8.45 24.96
CA LYS A 39 -21.73 -7.11 24.70
C LYS A 39 -21.52 -6.72 23.22
N VAL A 40 -22.34 -5.80 22.72
CA VAL A 40 -22.15 -5.20 21.39
C VAL A 40 -20.86 -4.39 21.39
N ASN A 41 -20.01 -4.57 20.37
CA ASN A 41 -18.79 -3.76 20.21
C ASN A 41 -19.19 -2.31 19.94
N LEU A 42 -18.71 -1.40 20.79
CA LEU A 42 -19.00 0.02 20.68
C LEU A 42 -18.00 0.67 19.72
N GLY A 43 -18.49 1.51 18.83
CA GLY A 43 -17.62 2.30 17.93
C GLY A 43 -16.85 3.38 18.71
N LEU A 44 -15.88 4.02 18.03
CA LEU A 44 -15.04 5.07 18.60
C LEU A 44 -15.84 6.18 19.30
N ASP A 45 -16.94 6.65 18.69
CA ASP A 45 -17.77 7.73 19.23
C ASP A 45 -18.47 7.35 20.56
N LEU A 46 -18.69 6.06 20.79
CA LEU A 46 -19.41 5.55 21.96
C LEU A 46 -18.46 4.98 23.03
N GLN A 47 -17.33 4.40 22.62
CA GLN A 47 -16.34 3.79 23.52
C GLN A 47 -15.22 4.76 23.91
N GLY A 48 -15.04 5.85 23.15
CA GLY A 48 -13.82 6.64 23.18
C GLY A 48 -12.65 5.91 22.50
N GLY A 49 -11.55 6.63 22.28
CA GLY A 49 -10.33 6.06 21.72
C GLY A 49 -9.53 7.05 20.87
N SER A 50 -8.72 6.52 19.95
CA SER A 50 -7.79 7.30 19.14
C SER A 50 -8.15 7.29 17.66
N TYR A 51 -8.12 8.48 17.04
CA TYR A 51 -8.21 8.70 15.60
C TYR A 51 -6.90 9.27 15.09
N LEU A 52 -6.27 8.60 14.12
CA LEU A 52 -4.97 8.96 13.57
C LEU A 52 -5.01 8.97 12.04
N LEU A 53 -4.60 10.07 11.44
CA LEU A 53 -4.35 10.17 10.00
C LEU A 53 -2.85 10.30 9.78
N LEU A 54 -2.23 9.28 9.21
CA LEU A 54 -0.79 9.22 8.96
C LEU A 54 -0.52 9.34 7.45
N GLU A 55 0.54 10.07 7.09
CA GLU A 55 1.05 10.14 5.72
C GLU A 55 2.29 9.25 5.59
N VAL A 56 2.36 8.48 4.51
CA VAL A 56 3.45 7.55 4.24
C VAL A 56 4.58 8.30 3.53
N ASP A 57 5.76 8.34 4.15
CA ASP A 57 6.96 8.84 3.50
C ASP A 57 7.46 7.83 2.44
N SER A 58 7.11 8.11 1.19
CA SER A 58 7.46 7.26 0.05
C SER A 58 8.88 7.47 -0.47
N GLN A 59 9.56 8.57 -0.10
CA GLN A 59 10.85 8.93 -0.70
C GLN A 59 11.97 7.91 -0.43
N PRO A 60 12.18 7.41 0.80
CA PRO A 60 13.19 6.40 1.07
C PRO A 60 12.92 5.08 0.34
N ALA A 61 11.65 4.68 0.27
CA ALA A 61 11.24 3.46 -0.41
C ALA A 61 11.42 3.55 -1.93
N ILE A 62 11.08 4.69 -2.55
CA ILE A 62 11.34 4.97 -3.98
C ILE A 62 12.84 4.89 -4.25
N LYS A 63 13.68 5.54 -3.44
CA LYS A 63 15.14 5.51 -3.57
C LYS A 63 15.69 4.08 -3.47
N GLN A 64 15.22 3.29 -2.52
CA GLN A 64 15.61 1.89 -2.36
C GLN A 64 15.21 1.04 -3.59
N LYS A 65 13.99 1.25 -4.11
CA LYS A 65 13.50 0.55 -5.31
C LYS A 65 14.33 0.94 -6.54
N LEU A 66 14.68 2.22 -6.71
CA LEU A 66 15.60 2.68 -7.77
C LEU A 66 16.98 2.05 -7.67
N GLN A 67 17.55 1.95 -6.47
CA GLN A 67 18.83 1.28 -6.26
C GLN A 67 18.75 -0.20 -6.65
N ASN A 68 17.69 -0.90 -6.28
CA ASN A 68 17.46 -2.28 -6.70
C ASN A 68 17.30 -2.39 -8.23
N LYS A 69 16.58 -1.45 -8.85
CA LYS A 69 16.42 -1.37 -10.31
C LYS A 69 17.76 -1.12 -11.01
N LEU A 70 18.62 -0.25 -10.48
CA LEU A 70 19.98 -0.02 -10.99
C LEU A 70 20.80 -1.32 -11.00
N LEU A 71 20.74 -2.10 -9.92
CA LEU A 71 21.46 -3.37 -9.81
C LEU A 71 20.91 -4.42 -10.80
N ASN A 72 19.60 -4.48 -10.97
CA ASN A 72 18.95 -5.40 -11.92
C ASN A 72 19.25 -5.00 -13.37
N LEU A 73 19.16 -3.70 -13.70
CA LEU A 73 19.54 -3.16 -15.01
C LEU A 73 21.00 -3.49 -15.32
N ARG A 74 21.91 -3.31 -14.36
CA ARG A 74 23.33 -3.67 -14.51
C ARG A 74 23.51 -5.13 -14.94
N LYS A 75 22.78 -6.05 -14.31
CA LYS A 75 22.81 -7.48 -14.64
C LYS A 75 22.22 -7.74 -16.03
N ALA A 76 21.08 -7.12 -16.34
CA ALA A 76 20.41 -7.29 -17.62
C ALA A 76 21.25 -6.79 -18.80
N LEU A 77 21.83 -5.59 -18.70
CA LEU A 77 22.74 -5.05 -19.73
C LEU A 77 23.93 -5.98 -20.00
N LYS A 78 24.48 -6.60 -18.94
CA LYS A 78 25.57 -7.58 -19.07
C LYS A 78 25.12 -8.84 -19.81
N ASN A 79 23.94 -9.36 -19.49
CA ASN A 79 23.39 -10.56 -20.12
C ASN A 79 23.11 -10.35 -21.62
N GLU A 80 22.56 -9.18 -21.97
CA GLU A 80 22.32 -8.77 -23.37
C GLU A 80 23.58 -8.29 -24.09
N LYS A 81 24.75 -8.36 -23.43
CA LYS A 81 26.06 -7.94 -23.97
C LYS A 81 26.10 -6.47 -24.44
N ILE A 82 25.28 -5.62 -23.83
CA ILE A 82 25.23 -4.17 -24.09
C ILE A 82 26.34 -3.49 -23.29
N LYS A 83 27.27 -2.80 -23.96
CA LYS A 83 28.38 -2.14 -23.30
C LYS A 83 27.94 -0.76 -22.80
N TYR A 84 28.14 -0.51 -21.51
CA TYR A 84 27.82 0.77 -20.89
C TYR A 84 29.03 1.32 -20.12
N LYS A 85 29.03 2.64 -19.88
CA LYS A 85 29.99 3.32 -19.00
C LYS A 85 29.26 4.19 -17.98
N ASN A 86 29.86 4.36 -16.80
CA ASN A 86 29.41 5.30 -15.76
C ASN A 86 27.96 5.10 -15.29
N LEU A 87 27.50 3.85 -15.15
CA LEU A 87 26.15 3.55 -14.63
C LEU A 87 26.01 3.96 -13.16
N ARG A 88 25.20 5.01 -12.93
CA ARG A 88 25.00 5.62 -11.62
C ARG A 88 23.55 6.05 -11.40
N LEU A 89 23.15 6.14 -10.15
CA LEU A 89 21.89 6.74 -9.71
C LEU A 89 22.18 8.16 -9.19
N GLN A 90 21.53 9.17 -9.74
CA GLN A 90 21.65 10.57 -9.34
C GLN A 90 20.29 11.25 -9.44
N ASN A 91 19.85 11.97 -8.41
CA ASN A 91 18.59 12.71 -8.41
C ASN A 91 17.39 11.86 -8.90
N GLU A 92 17.24 10.64 -8.38
CA GLU A 92 16.19 9.69 -8.75
C GLU A 92 16.19 9.23 -10.22
N THR A 93 17.23 9.56 -10.98
CA THR A 93 17.41 9.11 -12.36
C THR A 93 18.62 8.19 -12.48
N ILE A 94 18.48 7.16 -13.31
CA ILE A 94 19.57 6.24 -13.63
C ILE A 94 20.24 6.76 -14.90
N ASN A 95 21.53 7.09 -14.79
CA ASN A 95 22.30 7.71 -15.86
C ASN A 95 23.46 6.81 -16.25
N PHE A 96 23.67 6.61 -17.55
CA PHE A 96 24.80 5.87 -18.10
C PHE A 96 25.07 6.28 -19.55
N GLN A 97 26.27 5.94 -20.03
CA GLN A 97 26.68 6.18 -21.41
C GLN A 97 26.66 4.88 -22.20
N LEU A 98 26.09 4.90 -23.40
CA LEU A 98 26.15 3.81 -24.37
C LEU A 98 26.99 4.22 -25.58
N SER A 99 27.57 3.24 -26.28
CA SER A 99 28.11 3.48 -27.62
C SER A 99 27.00 3.47 -28.66
N GLU A 100 27.15 4.21 -29.77
CA GLU A 100 26.18 4.26 -30.86
C GLU A 100 25.67 2.87 -31.31
N ASN A 101 26.59 1.90 -31.46
CA ASN A 101 26.26 0.53 -31.86
C ASN A 101 25.38 -0.25 -30.87
N ASP A 102 25.32 0.18 -29.62
CA ASP A 102 24.59 -0.49 -28.54
C ASP A 102 23.26 0.22 -28.21
N ILE A 103 22.98 1.40 -28.77
CA ILE A 103 21.73 2.14 -28.57
C ILE A 103 20.55 1.34 -29.09
N GLN A 104 20.62 0.88 -30.34
CA GLN A 104 19.52 0.12 -30.94
C GLN A 104 19.23 -1.19 -30.17
N ARG A 105 20.27 -1.88 -29.70
CA ARG A 105 20.11 -3.07 -28.85
C ARG A 105 19.49 -2.75 -27.51
N PHE A 106 19.85 -1.60 -26.94
CA PHE A 106 19.23 -1.13 -25.70
C PHE A 106 17.77 -0.80 -25.90
N ASP A 107 17.40 -0.11 -26.99
CA ASP A 107 16.02 0.20 -27.32
C ASP A 107 15.19 -1.08 -27.47
N ASP A 108 15.69 -2.04 -28.26
CA ASP A 108 15.06 -3.34 -28.47
C ASP A 108 14.87 -4.09 -27.14
N PHE A 109 15.85 -4.05 -26.25
CA PHE A 109 15.77 -4.65 -24.92
C PHE A 109 14.79 -3.91 -24.00
N PHE A 110 14.91 -2.58 -23.89
CA PHE A 110 14.22 -1.77 -22.89
C PHE A 110 12.74 -1.58 -23.21
N LEU A 111 12.39 -1.54 -24.50
CA LEU A 111 11.02 -1.44 -25.00
C LEU A 111 10.39 -2.81 -25.26
N ASN A 112 11.11 -3.91 -25.06
CA ASN A 112 10.50 -5.22 -25.16
C ASN A 112 9.41 -5.39 -24.08
N LYS A 113 8.21 -5.81 -24.51
CA LYS A 113 7.04 -6.01 -23.63
C LYS A 113 7.25 -7.10 -22.58
N GLU A 114 8.19 -8.01 -22.80
CA GLU A 114 8.54 -9.10 -21.87
C GLU A 114 9.75 -8.77 -20.98
N ASN A 115 10.22 -7.52 -20.97
CA ASN A 115 11.38 -7.12 -20.18
C ASN A 115 11.09 -7.12 -18.67
N SER A 116 11.97 -7.78 -17.91
CA SER A 116 11.98 -7.79 -16.44
C SER A 116 12.29 -6.44 -15.76
N ILE A 117 12.84 -5.47 -16.50
CA ILE A 117 13.26 -4.16 -15.97
C ILE A 117 12.18 -3.10 -16.15
N ASN A 118 11.55 -3.05 -17.33
CA ASN A 118 10.49 -2.09 -17.65
C ASN A 118 9.14 -2.81 -17.77
N ALA A 119 8.72 -3.38 -16.64
CA ALA A 119 7.47 -4.12 -16.56
C ALA A 119 6.26 -3.19 -16.77
N TYR A 120 5.05 -3.76 -16.81
CA TYR A 120 3.74 -3.08 -16.86
C TYR A 120 3.07 -2.90 -18.22
N TYR A 121 3.80 -2.97 -19.33
CA TYR A 121 3.19 -2.74 -20.64
C TYR A 121 2.04 -3.72 -20.94
N ASN A 122 2.22 -5.02 -20.67
CA ASN A 122 1.18 -6.03 -20.93
C ASN A 122 -0.08 -5.85 -20.09
N ARG A 123 0.06 -5.37 -18.84
CA ARG A 123 -1.06 -5.23 -17.90
C ARG A 123 -1.77 -3.89 -18.05
N TYR A 124 -1.02 -2.82 -18.30
CA TYR A 124 -1.52 -1.44 -18.21
C TYR A 124 -1.31 -0.60 -19.48
N ARG A 125 -0.77 -1.20 -20.55
CA ARG A 125 -0.43 -0.52 -21.81
C ARG A 125 0.47 0.71 -21.65
N SER A 126 1.20 0.76 -20.52
CA SER A 126 2.08 1.85 -20.13
C SER A 126 3.33 1.25 -19.48
N TYR A 127 4.48 1.85 -19.74
CA TYR A 127 5.75 1.43 -19.16
C TYR A 127 5.92 1.94 -17.73
N GLU A 128 6.59 1.16 -16.89
CA GLU A 128 6.97 1.58 -15.54
C GLU A 128 7.96 2.76 -15.59
N MET A 129 8.89 2.72 -16.55
CA MET A 129 10.00 3.65 -16.68
C MET A 129 10.02 4.28 -18.09
N ASP A 130 10.32 5.57 -18.14
CA ASP A 130 10.65 6.30 -19.35
C ASP A 130 12.17 6.44 -19.48
N TYR A 131 12.67 6.57 -20.71
CA TYR A 131 14.07 6.90 -20.94
C TYR A 131 14.22 7.96 -22.01
N PHE A 132 15.34 8.69 -21.94
CA PHE A 132 15.71 9.75 -22.86
C PHE A 132 17.18 9.60 -23.23
N THR A 133 17.50 9.82 -24.49
CA THR A 133 18.88 9.91 -24.98
C THR A 133 19.24 11.38 -25.19
N THR A 134 20.44 11.77 -24.79
CA THR A 134 21.00 13.10 -25.05
C THR A 134 22.34 12.92 -25.76
N ASP A 135 22.42 13.44 -26.98
CA ASP A 135 23.66 13.54 -27.74
C ASP A 135 24.58 14.57 -27.07
N LEU A 136 25.80 14.13 -26.72
CA LEU A 136 26.80 14.96 -26.06
C LEU A 136 27.61 15.82 -27.05
N GLY A 137 27.33 15.72 -28.35
CA GLY A 137 27.91 16.54 -29.40
C GLY A 137 29.38 16.24 -29.72
N VAL A 138 29.89 16.99 -30.69
CA VAL A 138 31.14 16.75 -31.43
C VAL A 138 32.42 16.68 -30.57
N SER A 139 32.39 17.13 -29.31
CA SER A 139 33.53 17.02 -28.38
C SER A 139 33.70 15.62 -27.76
N PHE A 140 32.68 14.75 -27.84
CA PHE A 140 32.73 13.36 -27.37
C PHE A 140 32.15 12.41 -28.43
N PRO A 141 32.93 12.00 -29.44
CA PRO A 141 32.41 11.54 -30.73
C PRO A 141 31.80 10.12 -30.74
N THR A 142 31.30 9.56 -29.63
CA THR A 142 30.82 8.15 -29.63
C THR A 142 29.84 7.74 -28.53
N LYS A 143 29.32 8.67 -27.69
CA LYS A 143 28.53 8.24 -26.53
C LYS A 143 27.30 9.10 -26.23
N ASP A 144 26.14 8.48 -26.38
CA ASP A 144 24.88 9.06 -25.95
C ASP A 144 24.69 8.83 -24.45
N LEU A 145 24.22 9.88 -23.77
CA LEU A 145 23.82 9.80 -22.38
C LEU A 145 22.38 9.28 -22.33
N VAL A 146 22.20 8.10 -21.74
CA VAL A 146 20.88 7.54 -21.45
C VAL A 146 20.49 7.90 -20.03
N THR A 147 19.31 8.51 -19.91
CA THR A 147 18.67 8.87 -18.64
C THR A 147 17.38 8.07 -18.51
N ILE A 148 17.25 7.25 -17.45
CA ILE A 148 16.04 6.50 -17.14
C ILE A 148 15.39 7.09 -15.89
N THR A 149 14.08 7.32 -15.95
CA THR A 149 13.25 7.81 -14.85
C THR A 149 11.97 6.97 -14.75
N TYR A 150 11.33 6.97 -13.59
CA TYR A 150 9.96 6.47 -13.53
C TYR A 150 9.03 7.32 -14.39
N SER A 151 8.12 6.66 -15.10
CA SER A 151 7.02 7.35 -15.76
C SER A 151 6.04 7.91 -14.72
N LYS A 152 5.18 8.86 -15.10
CA LYS A 152 4.13 9.37 -14.20
C LYS A 152 3.25 8.25 -13.65
N PHE A 153 2.91 7.29 -14.51
CA PHE A 153 2.13 6.12 -14.14
C PHE A 153 2.92 5.19 -13.22
N GLY A 154 4.17 4.90 -13.56
CA GLY A 154 5.05 4.06 -12.74
C GLY A 154 5.27 4.62 -11.33
N LEU A 155 5.40 5.94 -11.18
CA LEU A 155 5.47 6.60 -9.87
C LEU A 155 4.18 6.42 -9.05
N ILE A 156 3.01 6.54 -9.68
CA ILE A 156 1.72 6.38 -8.99
C ILE A 156 1.56 4.94 -8.51
N GLU A 157 1.80 3.96 -9.38
CA GLU A 157 1.73 2.53 -9.02
C GLU A 157 2.75 2.17 -7.93
N LEU A 158 3.95 2.72 -8.01
CA LEU A 158 4.96 2.52 -6.98
C LEU A 158 4.51 3.10 -5.63
N LYS A 159 3.95 4.32 -5.61
CA LYS A 159 3.40 4.92 -4.38
C LYS A 159 2.23 4.11 -3.82
N ASN A 160 1.35 3.60 -4.69
CA ASN A 160 0.25 2.72 -4.29
C ASN A 160 0.78 1.44 -3.64
N SER A 161 1.76 0.78 -4.25
CA SER A 161 2.38 -0.42 -3.68
C SER A 161 3.07 -0.13 -2.35
N ILE A 162 3.77 0.99 -2.20
CA ILE A 162 4.40 1.39 -0.93
C ILE A 162 3.35 1.64 0.15
N LEU A 163 2.21 2.24 -0.21
CA LEU A 163 1.11 2.48 0.71
C LEU A 163 0.47 1.17 1.17
N ASP A 164 0.28 0.22 0.26
CA ASP A 164 -0.27 -1.11 0.59
C ASP A 164 0.69 -1.89 1.51
N ASP A 165 2.00 -1.88 1.22
CA ASP A 165 3.03 -2.46 2.08
C ASP A 165 2.99 -1.81 3.48
N SER A 166 2.88 -0.49 3.54
CA SER A 166 2.81 0.26 4.80
C SER A 166 1.54 -0.08 5.59
N LEU A 167 0.42 -0.29 4.90
CA LEU A 167 -0.84 -0.65 5.52
C LEU A 167 -0.75 -2.05 6.17
N GLU A 168 -0.07 -3.00 5.53
CA GLU A 168 0.19 -4.31 6.12
C GLU A 168 1.09 -4.21 7.37
N ILE A 169 2.14 -3.38 7.33
CA ILE A 169 3.01 -3.13 8.49
C ILE A 169 2.21 -2.52 9.65
N VAL A 170 1.37 -1.52 9.35
CA VAL A 170 0.51 -0.87 10.35
C VAL A 170 -0.46 -1.88 10.98
N ARG A 171 -1.11 -2.74 10.19
CA ARG A 171 -1.97 -3.83 10.70
C ARG A 171 -1.23 -4.71 11.69
N LYS A 172 -0.07 -5.27 11.29
CA LYS A 172 0.74 -6.15 12.15
C LYS A 172 1.13 -5.48 13.47
N ARG A 173 1.55 -4.22 13.42
CA ARG A 173 1.94 -3.46 14.63
C ARG A 173 0.76 -3.15 15.54
N ILE A 174 -0.43 -2.92 14.99
CA ILE A 174 -1.63 -2.67 15.79
C ILE A 174 -2.13 -3.96 16.43
N ASP A 175 -2.04 -5.09 15.73
CA ASP A 175 -2.40 -6.40 16.29
C ASP A 175 -1.54 -6.73 17.53
N GLU A 176 -0.26 -6.33 17.54
CA GLU A 176 0.64 -6.47 18.71
C GLU A 176 0.19 -5.63 19.93
N VAL A 177 -0.57 -4.55 19.73
CA VAL A 177 -1.08 -3.70 20.81
C VAL A 177 -2.30 -4.33 21.50
N GLY A 178 -2.96 -5.29 20.84
CA GLY A 178 -4.08 -6.03 21.42
C GLY A 178 -5.40 -5.26 21.45
N THR A 179 -5.59 -4.28 20.56
CA THR A 179 -6.90 -3.62 20.43
C THR A 179 -7.91 -4.56 19.78
N LYS A 180 -9.13 -4.59 20.31
CA LYS A 180 -10.24 -5.31 19.69
C LYS A 180 -10.79 -4.43 18.56
N ASP A 181 -10.69 -4.93 17.34
CA ASP A 181 -11.31 -4.35 16.13
C ASP A 181 -10.79 -2.96 15.69
N PRO A 182 -9.50 -2.85 15.31
CA PRO A 182 -8.98 -1.63 14.70
C PRO A 182 -9.53 -1.41 13.29
N THR A 183 -9.90 -0.17 12.96
CA THR A 183 -10.25 0.22 11.59
C THR A 183 -9.03 0.85 10.93
N ILE A 184 -8.45 0.19 9.93
CA ILE A 184 -7.28 0.67 9.19
C ILE A 184 -7.62 0.77 7.71
N ILE A 185 -7.76 1.99 7.22
CA ILE A 185 -8.27 2.28 5.88
C ILE A 185 -7.33 3.23 5.15
N ARG A 186 -7.10 2.96 3.87
CA ARG A 186 -6.41 3.88 2.97
C ARG A 186 -7.26 5.14 2.74
N ARG A 187 -6.65 6.32 2.88
CA ARG A 187 -7.25 7.62 2.55
C ARG A 187 -6.40 8.32 1.48
N GLY A 188 -6.93 8.44 0.27
CA GLY A 188 -6.21 9.07 -0.84
C GLY A 188 -5.06 8.21 -1.36
N ASN A 189 -3.95 8.86 -1.77
CA ASN A 189 -2.83 8.19 -2.46
C ASN A 189 -1.60 7.97 -1.59
N ASP A 190 -1.59 8.52 -0.37
CA ASP A 190 -0.42 8.53 0.52
C ASP A 190 -0.80 8.48 2.01
N ARG A 191 -2.08 8.45 2.38
CA ARG A 191 -2.49 8.46 3.80
C ARG A 191 -3.18 7.18 4.23
N ILE A 192 -3.02 6.89 5.51
CA ILE A 192 -3.66 5.79 6.22
C ILE A 192 -4.43 6.38 7.39
N LEU A 193 -5.73 6.12 7.40
CA LEU A 193 -6.61 6.38 8.53
C LEU A 193 -6.61 5.17 9.46
N ILE A 194 -6.42 5.42 10.74
CA ILE A 194 -6.40 4.43 11.80
C ILE A 194 -7.37 4.89 12.89
N GLU A 195 -8.31 4.03 13.25
CA GLU A 195 -9.24 4.22 14.36
C GLU A 195 -9.10 3.07 15.35
N LEU A 196 -8.88 3.40 16.62
CA LEU A 196 -8.57 2.44 17.68
C LEU A 196 -9.55 2.67 18.85
N PRO A 197 -10.64 1.89 18.95
CA PRO A 197 -11.59 2.02 20.05
C PRO A 197 -10.96 1.55 21.37
N GLY A 198 -11.22 2.28 22.45
CA GLY A 198 -10.71 1.96 23.79
C GLY A 198 -9.22 2.21 24.02
N LEU A 199 -8.53 2.90 23.08
CA LEU A 199 -7.14 3.33 23.23
C LEU A 199 -7.07 4.85 23.35
N ASP A 200 -6.84 5.36 24.55
CA ASP A 200 -6.98 6.79 24.86
C ASP A 200 -5.74 7.63 24.48
N ASP A 201 -4.54 7.04 24.42
CA ASP A 201 -3.30 7.78 24.10
C ASP A 201 -2.80 7.53 22.66
N PRO A 202 -3.07 8.47 21.73
CA PRO A 202 -2.61 8.35 20.35
C PRO A 202 -1.08 8.45 20.21
N ASN A 203 -0.37 9.10 21.16
CA ASN A 203 1.08 9.27 21.06
C ASN A 203 1.82 7.96 21.26
N ARG A 204 1.33 7.10 22.15
CA ARG A 204 1.85 5.74 22.33
C ARG A 204 1.85 4.96 21.01
N ILE A 205 0.75 5.05 20.25
CA ILE A 205 0.60 4.39 18.95
C ILE A 205 1.51 5.02 17.91
N LYS A 206 1.58 6.35 17.84
CA LYS A 206 2.50 7.05 16.94
C LYS A 206 3.96 6.59 17.15
N ASN A 207 4.40 6.44 18.40
CA ASN A 207 5.75 5.99 18.72
C ASN A 207 6.01 4.52 18.37
N LEU A 208 4.98 3.66 18.41
CA LEU A 208 5.08 2.28 17.95
C LEU A 208 5.14 2.18 16.43
N LEU A 209 4.43 3.05 15.72
CA LEU A 209 4.39 3.08 14.25
C LEU A 209 5.60 3.80 13.64
N GLY A 210 6.19 4.77 14.33
CA GLY A 210 7.32 5.57 13.84
C GLY A 210 8.72 4.98 14.04
N LYS A 211 8.83 3.80 14.66
CA LYS A 211 10.09 3.03 14.75
C LYS A 211 10.36 2.23 13.49
#